data_AF-A0A944QTE0-F1
#
_entry.id   AF-A0A944QTE0-F1
#
_cell.length_a   1.000
_cell.length_b   1.000
_cell.length_c   1.000
_cell.angle_alpha   90.00
_cell.angle_beta   90.00
_cell.angle_gamma   90.00
#
_symmetry.space_group_name_H-M   'P 1'
#
loop_
_entity.id
_entity.type
_entity.pdbx_description
1 polymer ?
#
loop_
_entity_poly.entity_id
_entity_poly.type
_entity_poly.pdbx_seq_one_letter_code
_entity_poly.pdbx_strand_id
1 'polypeptide(L)'
;MNDSRIVKRYNAYYRGWCLAFGEHTADYDEAREISWLFGEDRIGMILSSRLRKQAQHELLGHHDEIPQLLLSDDSVGLNHYKHPLQDDIDTRNIRRLKAFMLSGEELHMFLCSHLFYPPHTRILTFATKKPLIIMYKEMQPLELVVE
;
A
#
# COMPACT_ATOMS: atom_id res chain seq x y z
N MET A 1 10.60 -18.79 6.32
CA MET A 1 11.47 -17.96 7.19
C MET A 1 10.86 -16.59 7.06
N ASN A 2 10.29 -16.03 8.11
CA ASN A 2 9.55 -14.77 7.97
C ASN A 2 10.57 -13.63 7.93
N ASP A 3 10.59 -12.88 6.84
CA ASP A 3 11.43 -11.69 6.71
C ASP A 3 10.64 -10.49 7.22
N SER A 4 11.20 -9.76 8.18
CA SER A 4 10.59 -8.52 8.69
C SER A 4 11.41 -7.29 8.33
N ARG A 5 10.72 -6.19 8.02
CA ARG A 5 11.33 -4.90 7.68
C ARG A 5 10.51 -3.75 8.24
N ILE A 6 11.16 -2.61 8.46
CA ILE A 6 10.48 -1.37 8.82
C ILE A 6 10.17 -0.57 7.55
N VAL A 7 8.93 -0.14 7.41
CA VAL A 7 8.47 0.74 6.34
C VAL A 7 8.13 2.10 6.93
N LYS A 8 8.72 3.17 6.39
CA LYS A 8 8.40 4.53 6.79
C LYS A 8 7.00 4.88 6.32
N ARG A 9 6.16 5.35 7.24
CA ARG A 9 4.76 5.63 6.97
C ARG A 9 4.50 7.12 6.93
N TYR A 10 3.68 7.57 5.98
CA TYR A 10 3.34 8.97 5.84
C TYR A 10 1.83 9.18 5.65
N ASN A 11 1.36 10.31 6.15
CA ASN A 11 0.01 10.80 5.90
C ASN A 11 0.07 12.24 5.37
N ALA A 12 -0.91 12.61 4.55
CA ALA A 12 -0.99 13.96 4.02
C ALA A 12 -1.24 14.97 5.16
N TYR A 13 -0.61 16.14 5.08
CA TYR A 13 -0.89 17.25 6.01
C TYR A 13 -2.34 17.72 5.89
N TYR A 14 -2.84 17.79 4.65
CA TYR A 14 -4.15 18.33 4.33
C TYR A 14 -5.07 17.23 3.83
N ARG A 15 -6.31 17.23 4.34
CA ARG A 15 -7.32 16.26 3.93
C ARG A 15 -7.55 16.35 2.42
N GLY A 16 -7.49 15.20 1.76
CA GLY A 16 -7.73 15.10 0.32
C GLY A 16 -6.51 15.38 -0.55
N TRP A 17 -5.41 15.92 0.00
CA TRP A 17 -4.17 16.05 -0.74
C TRP A 17 -3.48 14.71 -0.90
N CYS A 18 -2.92 14.49 -2.07
CA CYS A 18 -2.03 13.38 -2.35
C CYS A 18 -1.25 13.66 -3.63
N LEU A 19 -0.07 13.07 -3.74
CA LEU A 19 0.70 13.05 -4.96
C LEU A 19 0.01 12.21 -6.03
N ALA A 20 0.26 12.59 -7.28
CA ALA A 20 -0.04 11.71 -8.39
C ALA A 20 0.88 10.47 -8.32
N PHE A 21 0.31 9.29 -8.57
CA PHE A 21 1.06 8.04 -8.61
C PHE A 21 2.14 8.08 -9.69
N GLY A 22 1.84 8.73 -10.82
CA GLY A 22 2.73 8.87 -11.97
C GLY A 22 2.48 7.81 -13.04
N GLU A 23 3.42 7.67 -13.96
CA GLU A 23 3.40 6.66 -15.01
C GLU A 23 3.46 5.25 -14.43
N HIS A 24 2.63 4.34 -14.97
CA HIS A 24 2.50 2.99 -14.46
C HIS A 24 1.85 2.05 -15.46
N THR A 25 2.11 0.76 -15.26
CA THR A 25 1.27 -0.31 -15.79
C THR A 25 0.22 -0.69 -14.75
N ALA A 26 -0.95 -1.16 -15.18
CA ALA A 26 -2.06 -1.46 -14.30
C ALA A 26 -2.66 -2.84 -14.59
N ASP A 27 -2.97 -3.53 -13.51
CA ASP A 27 -3.88 -4.67 -13.47
C ASP A 27 -5.12 -4.20 -12.71
N TYR A 28 -5.98 -3.47 -13.43
CA TYR A 28 -7.14 -2.77 -12.89
C TYR A 28 -8.44 -3.47 -13.28
N ASP A 29 -9.25 -3.80 -12.29
CA ASP A 29 -10.63 -4.22 -12.45
C ASP A 29 -11.45 -3.64 -11.29
N GLU A 30 -12.50 -2.88 -11.62
CA GLU A 30 -13.36 -2.24 -10.63
C GLU A 30 -14.17 -3.25 -9.80
N ALA A 31 -14.37 -4.47 -10.31
CA ALA A 31 -15.06 -5.53 -9.57
C ALA A 31 -14.17 -6.21 -8.52
N ARG A 32 -12.84 -6.04 -8.57
CA ARG A 32 -11.90 -6.65 -7.61
C ARG A 32 -11.77 -5.83 -6.34
N GLU A 33 -11.51 -6.54 -5.24
CA GLU A 33 -11.22 -5.90 -3.95
C GLU A 33 -9.86 -5.19 -3.95
N ILE A 34 -8.89 -5.69 -4.74
CA ILE A 34 -7.58 -5.11 -4.96
C ILE A 34 -7.31 -5.01 -6.47
N SER A 35 -6.97 -3.82 -6.92
CA SER A 35 -6.38 -3.57 -8.25
C SER A 35 -4.94 -3.09 -8.07
N TRP A 36 -4.05 -3.51 -8.95
CA TRP A 36 -2.61 -3.36 -8.76
C TRP A 36 -1.99 -2.41 -9.77
N LEU A 37 -1.12 -1.51 -9.30
CA LEU A 37 -0.38 -0.56 -10.12
C LEU A 37 1.12 -0.78 -9.95
N PHE A 38 1.87 -0.74 -11.04
CA PHE A 38 3.30 -0.95 -11.04
C PHE A 38 4.01 0.17 -11.79
N GLY A 39 4.76 0.98 -11.04
CA GLY A 39 5.70 1.97 -11.57
C GLY A 39 7.14 1.49 -11.49
N GLU A 40 8.08 2.35 -11.87
CA GLU A 40 9.52 2.05 -11.84
C GLU A 40 10.05 1.85 -10.41
N ASP A 41 9.70 2.75 -9.50
CA ASP A 41 10.21 2.80 -8.12
C ASP A 41 9.11 2.61 -7.06
N ARG A 42 7.94 2.12 -7.48
CA ARG A 42 6.74 2.03 -6.64
C ARG A 42 5.75 0.97 -7.10
N ILE A 43 5.01 0.44 -6.14
CA ILE A 43 3.83 -0.40 -6.35
C ILE A 43 2.65 0.21 -5.61
N GLY A 44 1.50 0.22 -6.27
CA GLY A 44 0.25 0.77 -5.75
C GLY A 44 -0.85 -0.27 -5.67
N MET A 45 -1.70 -0.14 -4.67
CA MET A 45 -2.94 -0.91 -4.54
C MET A 45 -4.12 0.06 -4.53
N ILE A 46 -5.01 -0.09 -5.50
CA ILE A 46 -6.35 0.49 -5.45
C ILE A 46 -7.24 -0.51 -4.72
N LEU A 47 -7.79 -0.10 -3.60
CA LEU A 47 -8.62 -0.94 -2.75
C LEU A 47 -10.10 -0.60 -2.98
N SER A 48 -10.98 -1.61 -2.93
CA SER A 48 -12.42 -1.38 -2.92
C SER A 48 -12.82 -0.47 -1.76
N SER A 49 -14.02 0.12 -1.83
CA SER A 49 -14.49 1.03 -0.77
C SER A 49 -14.49 0.39 0.62
N ARG A 50 -14.74 -0.92 0.71
CA ARG A 50 -14.74 -1.67 1.97
C ARG A 50 -13.32 -1.87 2.49
N LEU A 51 -12.43 -2.42 1.64
CA LEU A 51 -11.05 -2.69 2.01
C LEU A 51 -10.26 -1.41 2.27
N ARG A 52 -10.53 -0.34 1.53
CA ARG A 52 -9.95 0.99 1.74
C ARG A 52 -10.25 1.56 3.13
N LYS A 53 -11.49 1.42 3.61
CA LYS A 53 -11.86 1.89 4.97
C LYS A 53 -11.07 1.14 6.04
N GLN A 54 -10.92 -0.19 5.87
CA GLN A 54 -10.12 -1.02 6.76
C GLN A 54 -8.64 -0.61 6.71
N ALA A 55 -8.03 -0.53 5.52
CA ALA A 55 -6.64 -0.10 5.37
C ALA A 55 -6.39 1.30 5.94
N GLN A 56 -7.32 2.23 5.77
CA GLN A 56 -7.18 3.57 6.31
C GLN A 56 -7.25 3.59 7.84
N HIS A 57 -8.12 2.79 8.44
CA HIS A 57 -8.20 2.63 9.89
C HIS A 57 -6.96 1.93 10.45
N GLU A 58 -6.58 0.79 9.88
CA GLU A 58 -5.55 -0.12 10.41
C GLU A 58 -4.12 0.31 10.08
N LEU A 59 -3.88 0.94 8.93
CA LEU A 59 -2.53 1.31 8.49
C LEU A 59 -2.27 2.80 8.54
N LEU A 60 -3.27 3.67 8.47
CA LEU A 60 -3.09 5.13 8.43
C LEU A 60 -3.71 5.83 9.65
N GLY A 61 -4.30 5.06 10.57
CA GLY A 61 -4.78 5.54 11.87
C GLY A 61 -3.64 5.87 12.83
N HIS A 62 -4.02 6.54 13.91
CA HIS A 62 -3.17 6.64 15.10
C HIS A 62 -3.32 5.34 15.90
N HIS A 63 -2.20 4.73 16.23
CA HIS A 63 -2.12 3.51 17.01
C HIS A 63 -1.12 3.72 18.14
N ASP A 64 -1.36 3.07 19.28
CA ASP A 64 -0.42 3.05 20.40
C ASP A 64 0.76 2.12 20.09
N GLU A 65 0.50 1.03 19.35
CA GLU A 65 1.48 0.06 18.87
C GLU A 65 1.86 0.30 17.41
N ILE A 66 3.03 -0.19 17.00
CA ILE A 66 3.47 -0.14 15.60
C ILE A 66 2.52 -1.02 14.78
N PRO A 67 1.76 -0.47 13.81
CA PRO A 67 0.87 -1.27 12.99
C PRO A 67 1.67 -2.23 12.11
N GLN A 68 1.08 -3.39 11.81
CA GLN A 68 1.71 -4.41 10.99
C GLN A 68 1.05 -4.53 9.61
N LEU A 69 1.85 -4.80 8.58
CA LEU A 69 1.43 -5.28 7.28
C LEU A 69 2.01 -6.66 7.05
N LEU A 70 1.13 -7.65 6.98
CA LEU A 70 1.49 -9.05 6.73
C LEU A 70 1.20 -9.38 5.26
N LEU A 71 2.21 -9.86 4.54
CA LEU A 71 2.05 -10.35 3.17
C LEU A 71 2.30 -11.87 3.18
N SER A 72 1.23 -12.65 3.00
CA SER A 72 1.31 -14.11 2.77
C SER A 72 1.00 -14.43 1.30
N ASP A 73 1.16 -15.69 0.91
CA ASP A 73 0.88 -16.12 -0.47
C ASP A 73 -0.60 -16.14 -0.82
N ASP A 74 -1.46 -16.17 0.20
CA ASP A 74 -2.91 -16.32 0.11
C ASP A 74 -3.68 -15.14 0.71
N SER A 75 -2.99 -14.16 1.32
CA SER A 75 -3.66 -13.05 2.00
C SER A 75 -2.80 -11.80 2.19
N VAL A 76 -3.48 -10.69 2.45
CA VAL A 76 -2.90 -9.45 2.96
C VAL A 76 -3.48 -9.16 4.33
N GLY A 77 -2.63 -9.13 5.35
CA GLY A 77 -2.98 -8.68 6.70
C GLY A 77 -2.69 -7.19 6.86
N LEU A 78 -3.72 -6.43 7.20
CA LEU A 78 -3.68 -5.01 7.54
C LEU A 78 -3.91 -4.92 9.06
N ASN A 79 -2.82 -5.01 9.82
CA ASN A 79 -2.85 -5.03 11.28
C ASN A 79 -3.82 -6.12 11.79
N HIS A 80 -4.97 -5.77 12.40
CA HIS A 80 -5.94 -6.75 12.91
C HIS A 80 -6.87 -7.34 11.83
N TYR A 81 -6.81 -6.84 10.60
CA TYR A 81 -7.72 -7.24 9.53
C TYR A 81 -7.01 -8.10 8.47
N LYS A 82 -7.50 -9.31 8.21
CA LYS A 82 -6.96 -10.20 7.17
C LYS A 82 -7.87 -10.22 5.94
N HIS A 83 -7.29 -9.99 4.76
CA HIS A 83 -7.98 -10.10 3.47
C HIS A 83 -7.44 -11.29 2.67
N PRO A 84 -8.27 -12.30 2.35
CA PRO A 84 -7.85 -13.38 1.45
C PRO A 84 -7.71 -12.86 0.02
N LEU A 85 -6.69 -13.34 -0.69
CA LEU A 85 -6.53 -13.13 -2.13
C LEU A 85 -7.52 -14.02 -2.89
N GLN A 86 -8.14 -13.50 -3.95
CA GLN A 86 -9.32 -14.16 -4.54
C GLN A 86 -9.02 -14.94 -5.82
N ASP A 87 -7.93 -14.64 -6.51
CA ASP A 87 -7.60 -15.25 -7.80
C ASP A 87 -6.08 -15.38 -8.04
N ASP A 88 -5.73 -16.07 -9.13
CA ASP A 88 -4.34 -16.26 -9.56
C ASP A 88 -3.63 -14.94 -9.88
N ILE A 89 -4.40 -13.90 -10.22
CA ILE A 89 -3.86 -12.58 -10.54
C ILE A 89 -3.36 -11.89 -9.27
N ASP A 90 -4.17 -11.90 -8.21
CA ASP A 90 -3.82 -11.43 -6.88
C ASP A 90 -2.62 -12.21 -6.33
N THR A 91 -2.62 -13.53 -6.43
CA THR A 91 -1.49 -14.37 -6.00
C THR A 91 -0.22 -14.10 -6.81
N ARG A 92 -0.33 -13.74 -8.10
CA ARG A 92 0.84 -13.32 -8.89
C ARG A 92 1.34 -11.95 -8.45
N ASN A 93 0.43 -11.00 -8.24
CA ASN A 93 0.78 -9.62 -7.94
C ASN A 93 1.27 -9.44 -6.49
N ILE A 94 0.79 -10.24 -5.55
CA ILE A 94 1.32 -10.26 -4.17
C ILE A 94 2.78 -10.72 -4.17
N ARG A 95 3.15 -11.73 -4.97
CA ARG A 95 4.56 -12.17 -5.09
C ARG A 95 5.45 -11.07 -5.63
N ARG A 96 4.94 -10.29 -6.60
CA ARG A 96 5.65 -9.11 -7.11
C ARG A 96 5.80 -8.03 -6.04
N LEU A 97 4.78 -7.79 -5.22
CA LEU A 97 4.86 -6.89 -4.07
C LEU A 97 5.91 -7.38 -3.07
N LYS A 98 5.85 -8.66 -2.66
CA LYS A 98 6.84 -9.27 -1.74
C LYS A 98 8.27 -9.09 -2.26
N ALA A 99 8.53 -9.42 -3.53
CA ALA A 99 9.85 -9.25 -4.13
C ALA A 99 10.32 -7.79 -4.12
N PHE A 100 9.44 -6.84 -4.44
CA PHE A 100 9.74 -5.41 -4.34
C PHE A 100 10.08 -4.99 -2.91
N MET A 101 9.30 -5.47 -1.93
CA MET A 101 9.51 -5.15 -0.53
C MET A 101 10.77 -5.77 0.06
N LEU A 102 11.29 -6.86 -0.51
CA LEU A 102 12.51 -7.52 -0.05
C LEU A 102 13.75 -7.05 -0.82
N SER A 103 13.63 -6.08 -1.73
CA SER A 103 14.75 -5.54 -2.54
C SER A 103 15.89 -4.88 -1.74
N GLY A 104 15.74 -4.70 -0.43
CA GLY A 104 16.75 -4.13 0.47
C GLY A 104 16.77 -2.60 0.53
N GLU A 105 16.08 -1.91 -0.38
CA GLU A 105 15.94 -0.45 -0.36
C GLU A 105 15.08 0.04 0.81
N GLU A 106 15.26 1.29 1.24
CA GLU A 106 14.35 1.94 2.18
C GLU A 106 12.94 2.02 1.56
N LEU A 107 11.91 1.72 2.35
CA LEU A 107 10.53 1.68 1.87
C LEU A 107 9.69 2.77 2.53
N HIS A 108 8.86 3.41 1.71
CA HIS A 108 7.93 4.45 2.11
C HIS A 108 6.51 4.05 1.73
N MET A 109 5.58 4.15 2.69
CA MET A 109 4.15 3.93 2.48
C MET A 109 3.38 5.25 2.58
N PHE A 110 2.59 5.57 1.57
CA PHE A 110 1.72 6.75 1.55
C PHE A 110 0.57 6.61 0.57
N LEU A 111 -0.42 7.51 0.64
CA LEU A 111 -1.53 7.52 -0.32
C LEU A 111 -1.21 8.40 -1.53
N CYS A 112 -1.43 7.88 -2.73
CA CYS A 112 -1.44 8.63 -4.00
C CYS A 112 -2.85 8.74 -4.59
N SER A 113 -2.98 9.53 -5.65
CA SER A 113 -4.11 9.52 -6.59
C SER A 113 -3.63 9.34 -8.03
N HIS A 114 -4.55 9.09 -8.95
CA HIS A 114 -4.28 9.18 -10.38
C HIS A 114 -5.53 9.68 -11.11
N LEU A 115 -5.36 10.41 -12.21
CA LEU A 115 -6.48 11.00 -12.96
C LEU A 115 -7.30 9.98 -13.76
N PHE A 116 -6.70 8.87 -14.17
CA PHE A 116 -7.40 7.81 -14.93
C PHE A 116 -8.35 6.94 -14.09
N TYR A 117 -8.27 6.99 -12.76
CA TYR A 117 -9.15 6.20 -11.88
C TYR A 117 -10.31 7.05 -11.38
N PRO A 118 -11.43 6.42 -10.95
CA PRO A 118 -12.58 7.15 -10.46
C PRO A 118 -12.21 8.23 -9.42
N PRO A 119 -12.91 9.37 -9.41
CA PRO A 119 -12.64 10.45 -8.45
C PRO A 119 -12.59 9.93 -7.01
N HIS A 120 -11.68 10.49 -6.21
CA HIS A 120 -11.44 10.09 -4.82
C HIS A 120 -10.88 8.67 -4.62
N THR A 121 -10.48 7.99 -5.70
CA THR A 121 -9.63 6.81 -5.58
C THR A 121 -8.34 7.21 -4.86
N ARG A 122 -7.95 6.40 -3.88
CA ARG A 122 -6.71 6.54 -3.14
C ARG A 122 -5.93 5.24 -3.30
N ILE A 123 -4.69 5.39 -3.71
CA ILE A 123 -3.78 4.29 -4.02
C ILE A 123 -2.87 4.13 -2.82
N LEU A 124 -2.97 3.00 -2.12
CA LEU A 124 -1.98 2.64 -1.10
C LEU A 124 -0.67 2.34 -1.81
N THR A 125 0.31 3.24 -1.66
CA THR A 125 1.54 3.23 -2.45
C THR A 125 2.70 2.85 -1.56
N PHE A 126 3.51 1.93 -2.04
CA PHE A 126 4.81 1.61 -1.49
C PHE A 126 5.86 2.01 -2.50
N ALA A 127 6.84 2.82 -2.09
CA ALA A 127 7.86 3.37 -2.97
C ALA A 127 9.23 3.34 -2.30
N THR A 128 10.28 3.26 -3.10
CA THR A 128 11.66 3.39 -2.58
C THR A 128 12.13 4.84 -2.49
N LYS A 129 11.39 5.77 -3.10
CA LYS A 129 11.60 7.21 -2.93
C LYS A 129 10.62 7.81 -1.93
N LYS A 130 11.13 8.70 -1.07
CA LYS A 130 10.34 9.46 -0.11
C LYS A 130 9.28 10.34 -0.81
N PRO A 131 8.05 10.47 -0.26
CA PRO A 131 7.07 11.43 -0.79
C PRO A 131 7.52 12.88 -0.57
N LEU A 132 6.90 13.82 -1.29
CA LEU A 132 7.16 15.26 -1.11
C LEU A 132 6.83 15.70 0.32
N ILE A 133 7.87 16.08 1.07
CA ILE A 133 7.77 16.42 2.50
C ILE A 133 6.87 17.63 2.77
N ILE A 134 6.65 18.49 1.79
CA ILE A 134 5.71 19.63 1.91
C ILE A 134 4.24 19.18 1.94
N MET A 135 3.95 17.98 1.43
CA MET A 135 2.59 17.42 1.38
C MET A 135 2.33 16.36 2.45
N TYR A 136 3.38 15.73 2.96
CA TYR A 136 3.28 14.57 3.85
C TYR A 136 4.06 14.75 5.14
N LYS A 137 3.41 14.38 6.25
CA LYS A 137 4.06 14.18 7.55
C LYS A 137 4.41 12.71 7.73
N GLU A 138 5.60 12.47 8.27
CA GLU A 138 5.98 11.15 8.73
C GLU A 138 5.18 10.78 9.98
N MET A 139 4.75 9.53 10.07
CA MET A 139 4.05 8.94 11.21
C MET A 139 4.96 7.90 11.88
N GLN A 140 4.48 7.32 12.98
CA GLN A 140 5.06 6.07 13.47
C GLN A 140 5.12 5.06 12.31
N PRO A 141 6.25 4.35 12.13
CA PRO A 141 6.45 3.46 11.01
C PRO A 141 5.50 2.27 11.05
N LEU A 142 5.59 1.43 10.03
CA LEU A 142 4.87 0.18 9.86
C LEU A 142 5.86 -0.99 9.94
N GLU A 143 5.51 -2.05 10.65
CA GLU A 143 6.23 -3.32 10.56
C GLU A 143 5.71 -4.11 9.36
N LEU A 144 6.58 -4.43 8.42
CA LEU A 144 6.29 -5.36 7.34
C LEU A 144 6.73 -6.76 7.76
N VAL A 145 5.86 -7.75 7.59
CA VAL A 145 6.17 -9.18 7.73
C VAL A 145 5.84 -9.87 6.41
N VAL A 146 6.82 -10.59 5.85
CA VAL A 146 6.64 -11.38 4.62
C VAL A 146 6.82 -12.86 4.96
N GLU A 147 5.80 -13.66 4.63
CA GLU A 147 5.77 -15.12 4.80
C GLU A 147 6.06 -15.88 3.51
#